data_AF-A0A1F8KJQ6-F1
#
_entry.id   AF-A0A1F8KJQ6-F1
#
_cell.length_a   1.000
_cell.length_b   1.000
_cell.length_c   1.000
_cell.angle_alpha   90.00
_cell.angle_beta   90.00
_cell.angle_gamma   90.00
#
_symmetry.space_group_name_H-M   'P 1'
#
loop_
_entity.id
_entity.type
_entity.pdbx_description
1 polymer ?
#
loop_
_entity_poly.entity_id
_entity_poly.type
_entity_poly.pdbx_seq_one_letter_code
_entity_poly.pdbx_strand_id
1 'polypeptide(L)'
;MNKNRLKIIPLAISAVFMFACGITPAPVIIPPEKLGTAIVQTAAALATQTALYAPPTIPGMDNTATASSVPSSTPTLTETVTPFIIIVPTRTATITPTRTATASETPTKTPNQPCTVSAQVPINNTQFAAGAFFDATWTLVNTGSVTWAMGNVDFMYMGGTKMHLNKDVLDIPATANPGQSLVLVIDMQAPATKGTYSETWSIIEGNSTYCTMSVTIDVK
;
A
#
# COMPACT_ATOMS: atom_id res chain seq x y z
N MET A 1 -30.04 61.51 -54.84
CA MET A 1 -29.24 62.69 -54.42
C MET A 1 -29.59 62.93 -52.96
N ASN A 2 -28.72 62.84 -51.96
CA ASN A 2 -27.38 63.41 -51.84
C ASN A 2 -26.46 62.57 -50.93
N LYS A 3 -25.16 62.77 -51.13
CA LYS A 3 -24.00 62.00 -50.65
C LYS A 3 -23.60 62.31 -49.19
N ASN A 4 -23.04 61.27 -48.55
CA ASN A 4 -21.91 61.18 -47.60
C ASN A 4 -21.74 62.18 -46.44
N ARG A 5 -21.35 61.69 -45.25
CA ARG A 5 -19.95 61.54 -44.73
C ARG A 5 -20.02 61.04 -43.26
N LEU A 6 -19.59 59.82 -42.94
CA LEU A 6 -18.26 59.43 -42.44
C LEU A 6 -17.82 60.11 -41.11
N LYS A 7 -17.90 59.37 -39.98
CA LYS A 7 -16.97 59.34 -38.79
C LYS A 7 -17.27 58.07 -37.97
N ILE A 8 -16.60 56.93 -38.15
CA ILE A 8 -15.44 56.40 -37.40
C ILE A 8 -15.30 56.95 -35.96
N ILE A 9 -15.53 56.11 -34.94
CA ILE A 9 -14.55 55.59 -33.94
C ILE A 9 -15.31 54.69 -32.92
N PRO A 10 -14.92 53.41 -32.77
CA PRO A 10 -15.32 52.56 -31.64
C PRO A 10 -14.26 52.64 -30.53
N LEU A 11 -14.66 52.76 -29.26
CA LEU A 11 -13.71 52.60 -28.14
C LEU A 11 -14.31 51.72 -27.03
N ALA A 12 -13.91 50.45 -27.11
CA ALA A 12 -13.61 49.52 -26.02
C ALA A 12 -14.54 49.52 -24.78
N ILE A 13 -15.51 48.61 -24.83
CA ILE A 13 -16.23 48.10 -23.66
C ILE A 13 -15.30 47.17 -22.87
N SER A 14 -15.08 47.53 -21.61
CA SER A 14 -14.95 46.66 -20.45
C SER A 14 -14.05 45.41 -20.58
N ALA A 15 -12.79 45.55 -20.18
CA ALA A 15 -11.94 44.45 -19.75
C ALA A 15 -11.47 44.70 -18.31
N VAL A 16 -12.37 44.47 -17.35
CA VAL A 16 -12.01 44.28 -15.94
C VAL A 16 -12.38 42.83 -15.61
N PHE A 17 -11.45 41.91 -15.87
CA PHE A 17 -11.53 40.53 -15.39
C PHE A 17 -10.54 40.34 -14.24
N MET A 18 -11.07 39.77 -13.18
CA MET A 18 -10.52 39.66 -11.84
C MET A 18 -9.16 38.94 -11.80
N PHE A 19 -8.17 39.60 -11.19
CA PHE A 19 -6.98 38.94 -10.65
C PHE A 19 -7.39 38.22 -9.35
N ALA A 20 -7.90 36.99 -9.47
CA ALA A 20 -8.01 36.09 -8.32
C ALA A 20 -6.60 35.60 -7.97
N CYS A 21 -6.07 36.10 -6.87
CA CYS A 21 -4.81 35.66 -6.27
C CYS A 21 -4.98 34.22 -5.76
N GLY A 22 -4.66 33.23 -6.60
CA GLY A 22 -4.53 31.83 -6.21
C GLY A 22 -3.17 31.60 -5.57
N ILE A 23 -3.06 31.80 -4.25
CA ILE A 23 -1.93 31.28 -3.48
C ILE A 23 -2.25 29.81 -3.20
N THR A 24 -1.86 28.91 -4.10
CA THR A 24 -1.76 27.49 -3.76
C THR A 24 -0.54 27.32 -2.84
N PRO A 25 -0.70 26.79 -1.61
CA PRO A 25 0.47 26.48 -0.80
C PRO A 25 1.28 25.39 -1.53
N ALA A 26 2.57 25.67 -1.74
CA ALA A 26 3.47 24.69 -2.33
C ALA A 26 3.48 23.40 -1.47
N PRO A 27 3.60 22.21 -2.07
CA PRO A 27 3.76 20.98 -1.31
C PRO A 27 5.02 21.08 -0.45
N VAL A 28 4.86 20.96 0.86
CA VAL A 28 5.97 20.97 1.82
C VAL A 28 6.73 19.65 1.65
N ILE A 29 7.83 19.69 0.91
CA ILE A 29 8.79 18.59 0.83
C ILE A 29 9.56 18.60 2.16
N ILE A 30 9.13 17.80 3.13
CA ILE A 30 9.85 17.61 4.38
C ILE A 30 10.98 16.62 4.10
N PRO A 31 12.27 17.02 4.21
CA PRO A 31 13.37 16.07 4.10
C PRO A 31 13.23 15.01 5.20
N PRO A 32 13.58 13.74 4.92
CA PRO A 32 13.29 12.60 5.81
C PRO A 32 13.89 12.75 7.22
N GLU A 33 14.95 13.56 7.37
CA GLU A 33 15.58 13.88 8.65
C GLU A 33 14.74 14.78 9.58
N LYS A 34 13.77 15.54 9.06
CA LYS A 34 12.91 16.45 9.85
C LYS A 34 11.55 15.85 10.22
N LEU A 35 11.22 14.66 9.72
CA LEU A 35 9.94 13.99 9.98
C LEU A 35 9.80 13.57 11.46
N GLY A 36 10.90 13.10 12.08
CA GLY A 36 10.89 12.69 13.48
C GLY A 36 10.54 13.85 14.44
N THR A 37 11.09 15.03 14.20
CA THR A 37 10.85 16.22 15.03
C THR A 37 9.42 16.75 14.90
N ALA A 38 8.85 16.69 13.69
CA ALA A 38 7.47 17.11 13.44
C ALA A 38 6.44 16.22 14.18
N ILE A 39 6.70 14.92 14.30
CA ILE A 39 5.85 13.98 15.04
C ILE A 39 5.91 14.29 16.56
N VAL A 40 7.10 14.57 17.11
CA VAL A 40 7.27 14.90 18.54
C VAL A 40 6.56 16.21 18.90
N GLN A 41 6.64 17.24 18.06
CA GLN A 41 5.92 18.49 18.28
C GLN A 41 4.39 18.32 18.24
N THR A 42 3.88 17.47 17.34
CA THR A 42 2.45 17.18 17.24
C THR A 42 1.94 16.45 18.50
N ALA A 43 2.72 15.51 19.04
CA ALA A 43 2.37 14.81 20.28
C ALA A 43 2.34 15.75 21.50
N ALA A 44 3.30 16.68 21.61
CA ALA A 44 3.33 17.66 22.71
C ALA A 44 2.15 18.65 22.66
N ALA A 45 1.73 19.05 21.47
CA ALA A 45 0.56 19.92 21.29
C ALA A 45 -0.75 19.23 21.69
N LEU A 46 -0.92 17.95 21.35
CA LEU A 46 -2.07 17.14 21.76
C LEU A 46 -2.12 16.94 23.29
N ALA A 47 -0.99 16.65 23.94
CA ALA A 47 -0.94 16.48 25.40
C ALA A 47 -1.33 17.75 26.17
N THR A 48 -1.02 18.93 25.62
CA THR A 48 -1.38 20.21 26.26
C THR A 48 -2.89 20.49 26.18
N GLN A 49 -3.57 20.05 25.11
CA GLN A 49 -5.04 20.19 25.01
C GLN A 49 -5.79 19.26 25.96
N THR A 50 -5.28 18.06 26.23
CA THR A 50 -5.94 17.11 27.16
C THR A 50 -5.93 17.61 28.60
N ALA A 51 -4.93 18.41 28.99
CA ALA A 51 -4.87 19.01 30.33
C ALA A 51 -5.97 20.08 30.58
N LEU A 52 -6.49 20.72 29.53
CA LEU A 52 -7.53 21.75 29.64
C LEU A 52 -8.95 21.19 29.76
N TYR A 53 -9.15 19.90 29.46
CA TYR A 53 -10.44 19.20 29.58
C TYR A 53 -10.46 18.16 30.71
N ALA A 54 -9.44 18.16 31.59
CA ALA A 54 -9.45 17.31 32.77
C ALA A 54 -10.61 17.71 33.70
N PRO A 55 -11.46 16.76 34.15
CA PRO A 55 -12.55 17.06 35.06
C PRO A 55 -12.02 17.61 36.41
N PRO A 56 -12.73 18.54 37.05
CA PRO A 56 -12.31 19.09 38.35
C PRO A 56 -12.26 17.99 39.40
N THR A 57 -11.13 17.89 40.10
CA THR A 57 -10.92 16.96 41.21
C THR A 57 -11.81 17.38 42.37
N ILE A 58 -12.84 16.59 42.69
CA ILE A 58 -13.68 16.78 43.88
C ILE A 58 -12.86 16.37 45.11
N PRO A 59 -12.63 17.26 46.10
CA PRO A 59 -11.96 16.88 47.34
C PRO A 59 -12.92 16.11 48.25
N GLY A 60 -12.55 14.88 48.62
CA GLY A 60 -13.16 14.19 49.76
C GLY A 60 -13.53 12.73 49.51
N MET A 61 -12.54 11.84 49.50
CA MET A 61 -12.58 10.65 50.36
C MET A 61 -11.16 10.11 50.53
N ASP A 62 -10.79 10.00 51.80
CA ASP A 62 -9.51 9.56 52.36
C ASP A 62 -9.00 8.25 51.75
N ASN A 63 -7.80 8.29 51.19
CA ASN A 63 -6.85 7.19 51.29
C ASN A 63 -5.47 7.81 51.53
N THR A 64 -5.18 7.94 52.82
CA THR A 64 -3.89 8.29 53.43
C THR A 64 -2.71 7.60 52.71
N ALA A 65 -2.02 8.35 51.85
CA ALA A 65 -0.69 8.01 51.37
C ALA A 65 0.32 8.92 52.07
N THR A 66 1.00 8.33 53.05
CA THR A 66 2.07 8.94 53.85
C THR A 66 3.15 9.53 52.95
N ALA A 67 3.38 10.85 53.08
CA ALA A 67 4.59 11.49 52.57
C ALA A 67 5.79 11.06 53.43
N SER A 68 6.85 10.54 52.81
CA SER A 68 8.14 10.37 53.46
C SER A 68 9.25 10.94 52.59
N SER A 69 9.75 12.10 53.01
CA SER A 69 10.93 12.78 52.50
C SER A 69 12.19 12.13 53.07
N VAL A 70 13.13 11.71 52.24
CA VAL A 70 14.56 11.68 52.61
C VAL A 70 15.44 11.94 51.38
N PRO A 71 16.33 12.95 51.41
CA PRO A 71 17.36 13.13 50.40
C PRO A 71 18.62 12.29 50.69
N SER A 72 19.14 11.71 49.61
CA SER A 72 20.53 11.43 49.25
C SER A 72 21.59 11.41 50.37
N SER A 73 21.99 10.21 50.77
CA SER A 73 23.34 9.92 51.26
C SER A 73 24.06 9.07 50.20
N THR A 74 25.02 9.68 49.53
CA THR A 74 25.98 9.04 48.62
C THR A 74 26.62 7.79 49.26
N PRO A 75 26.42 6.58 48.72
CA PRO A 75 27.20 5.43 49.12
C PRO A 75 28.48 5.33 48.28
N THR A 76 29.60 5.43 48.99
CA THR A 76 30.95 5.04 48.58
C THR A 76 30.96 3.58 48.10
N LEU A 77 31.54 3.34 46.92
CA LEU A 77 31.72 1.99 46.38
C LEU A 77 32.76 1.24 47.21
N THR A 78 32.30 0.26 47.98
CA THR A 78 33.14 -0.81 48.55
C THR A 78 32.84 -2.07 47.75
N GLU A 79 33.83 -2.56 47.00
CA GLU A 79 33.69 -3.82 46.28
C GLU A 79 33.80 -5.01 47.25
N THR A 80 32.66 -5.60 47.57
CA THR A 80 32.57 -6.88 48.26
C THR A 80 32.26 -7.95 47.23
N VAL A 81 33.28 -8.73 46.84
CA VAL A 81 33.15 -9.89 45.96
C VAL A 81 32.38 -10.98 46.70
N THR A 82 31.08 -11.10 46.37
CA THR A 82 30.20 -12.16 46.85
C THR A 82 29.90 -13.08 45.65
N PRO A 83 29.94 -14.42 45.77
CA PRO A 83 29.67 -15.31 44.65
C PRO A 83 28.19 -15.22 44.24
N PHE A 84 27.91 -14.44 43.19
CA PHE A 84 26.58 -14.34 42.59
C PHE A 84 26.40 -15.49 41.59
N ILE A 85 25.33 -16.27 41.75
CA ILE A 85 24.88 -17.22 40.72
C ILE A 85 24.48 -16.38 39.51
N ILE A 86 25.24 -16.48 38.42
CA ILE A 86 24.92 -15.84 37.15
C ILE A 86 23.72 -16.58 36.55
N ILE A 87 22.50 -16.12 36.88
CA ILE A 87 21.35 -16.33 36.00
C ILE A 87 21.61 -15.50 34.75
N VAL A 88 22.22 -16.12 33.75
CA VAL A 88 22.35 -15.56 32.41
C VAL A 88 20.93 -15.20 31.97
N PRO A 89 20.64 -13.99 31.47
CA PRO A 89 19.37 -13.70 30.85
C PRO A 89 19.22 -14.68 29.70
N THR A 90 18.35 -15.68 29.88
CA THR A 90 17.95 -16.54 28.79
C THR A 90 17.30 -15.61 27.81
N ARG A 91 17.91 -15.41 26.63
CA ARG A 91 17.36 -14.61 25.56
C ARG A 91 15.94 -15.10 25.33
N THR A 92 14.94 -14.38 25.81
CA THR A 92 13.57 -14.61 25.41
C THR A 92 13.58 -14.36 23.92
N ALA A 93 13.41 -15.43 23.14
CA ALA A 93 13.30 -15.31 21.69
C ALA A 93 12.11 -14.41 21.41
N THR A 94 12.38 -13.15 21.11
CA THR A 94 11.42 -12.30 20.43
C THR A 94 11.09 -13.05 19.15
N ILE A 95 9.85 -13.49 19.01
CA ILE A 95 9.32 -14.03 17.76
C ILE A 95 9.33 -12.90 16.74
N THR A 96 10.50 -12.62 16.16
CA THR A 96 10.59 -11.92 14.89
C THR A 96 9.74 -12.73 13.93
N PRO A 97 8.77 -12.13 13.20
CA PRO A 97 8.05 -12.87 12.18
C PRO A 97 9.10 -13.41 11.20
N THR A 98 9.38 -14.70 11.31
CA THR A 98 10.20 -15.41 10.34
C THR A 98 9.47 -15.22 9.03
N ARG A 99 10.10 -14.54 8.07
CA ARG A 99 9.61 -14.53 6.70
C ARG A 99 9.63 -16.00 6.27
N THR A 100 8.49 -16.67 6.38
CA THR A 100 8.30 -18.03 5.88
C THR A 100 8.78 -17.97 4.43
N ALA A 101 9.81 -18.74 4.11
CA ALA A 101 10.23 -18.90 2.73
C ALA A 101 9.04 -19.52 2.01
N THR A 102 8.25 -18.68 1.34
CA THR A 102 7.24 -19.11 0.38
C THR A 102 7.96 -20.08 -0.53
N ALA A 103 7.46 -21.33 -0.58
CA ALA A 103 7.96 -22.30 -1.53
C ALA A 103 7.87 -21.65 -2.91
N SER A 104 9.04 -21.33 -3.48
CA SER A 104 9.12 -20.90 -4.86
C SER A 104 8.73 -22.11 -5.69
N GLU A 105 7.47 -22.15 -6.13
CA GLU A 105 7.00 -23.17 -7.05
C GLU A 105 7.92 -23.17 -8.28
N THR A 106 8.46 -24.34 -8.59
CA THR A 106 9.28 -24.55 -9.79
C THR A 106 8.48 -24.06 -11.00
N PRO A 107 9.02 -23.18 -11.85
CA PRO A 107 8.28 -22.68 -13.00
C PRO A 107 7.89 -23.86 -13.89
N THR A 108 6.59 -24.13 -13.97
CA THR A 108 6.00 -25.01 -14.98
C THR A 108 6.41 -24.44 -16.33
N LYS A 109 7.19 -25.22 -17.09
CA LYS A 109 7.79 -24.87 -18.39
C LYS A 109 6.80 -24.08 -19.26
N THR A 110 6.92 -22.75 -19.23
CA THR A 110 6.13 -21.85 -20.07
C THR A 110 6.50 -22.12 -21.53
N PRO A 111 5.53 -22.16 -22.46
CA PRO A 111 5.81 -21.89 -23.88
C PRO A 111 6.69 -20.64 -23.98
N ASN A 112 7.52 -20.50 -25.00
CA ASN A 112 8.53 -19.45 -25.15
C ASN A 112 7.92 -18.01 -25.22
N GLN A 113 7.30 -17.57 -24.13
CA GLN A 113 6.63 -16.29 -23.94
C GLN A 113 7.63 -15.30 -23.36
N PRO A 114 7.58 -14.02 -23.75
CA PRO A 114 8.47 -12.97 -23.27
C PRO A 114 8.17 -12.52 -21.82
N CYS A 115 7.82 -13.44 -20.92
CA CYS A 115 7.59 -13.14 -19.51
C CYS A 115 7.94 -14.28 -18.57
N THR A 116 8.05 -13.96 -17.28
CA THR A 116 8.04 -14.94 -16.19
C THR A 116 7.10 -14.50 -15.07
N VAL A 117 6.33 -15.43 -14.51
CA VAL A 117 5.57 -15.19 -13.27
C VAL A 117 6.53 -15.38 -12.09
N SER A 118 6.88 -14.29 -11.41
CA SER A 118 7.82 -14.30 -10.27
C SER A 118 7.15 -14.55 -8.92
N ALA A 119 5.87 -14.20 -8.80
CA ALA A 119 5.05 -14.48 -7.63
C ALA A 119 3.57 -14.56 -8.01
N GLN A 120 2.81 -15.34 -7.24
CA GLN A 120 1.37 -15.47 -7.39
C GLN A 120 0.70 -15.63 -6.02
N VAL A 121 -0.45 -15.00 -5.84
CA VAL A 121 -1.36 -15.18 -4.70
C VAL A 121 -2.79 -15.22 -5.25
N PRO A 122 -3.65 -16.17 -4.86
CA PRO A 122 -3.31 -17.34 -4.09
C PRO A 122 -2.38 -18.29 -4.86
N ILE A 123 -1.60 -19.09 -4.12
CA ILE A 123 -0.93 -20.25 -4.70
C ILE A 123 -1.98 -21.24 -5.20
N ASN A 124 -1.63 -22.05 -6.21
CA ASN A 124 -2.60 -22.94 -6.81
C ASN A 124 -3.14 -23.97 -5.80
N ASN A 125 -4.44 -24.27 -5.91
CA ASN A 125 -5.20 -25.15 -5.02
C ASN A 125 -5.33 -24.59 -3.59
N THR A 126 -5.19 -23.28 -3.41
CA THR A 126 -5.61 -22.63 -2.16
C THR A 126 -7.11 -22.85 -1.96
N GLN A 127 -7.48 -23.12 -0.71
CA GLN A 127 -8.84 -23.47 -0.36
C GLN A 127 -9.65 -22.25 0.05
N PHE A 128 -10.85 -22.13 -0.50
CA PHE A 128 -11.82 -21.09 -0.19
C PHE A 128 -13.16 -21.69 0.22
N ALA A 129 -13.91 -20.97 1.04
CA ALA A 129 -15.32 -21.30 1.27
C ALA A 129 -16.14 -20.95 0.02
N ALA A 130 -17.24 -21.66 -0.20
CA ALA A 130 -18.19 -21.35 -1.26
C ALA A 130 -18.62 -19.86 -1.21
N GLY A 131 -18.52 -19.15 -2.34
CA GLY A 131 -18.89 -17.74 -2.44
C GLY A 131 -17.92 -16.75 -1.80
N ALA A 132 -16.77 -17.19 -1.27
CA ALA A 132 -15.79 -16.31 -0.64
C ALA A 132 -15.15 -15.34 -1.65
N PHE A 133 -14.98 -14.08 -1.24
CA PHE A 133 -14.22 -13.09 -1.99
C PHE A 133 -12.72 -13.24 -1.73
N PHE A 134 -11.92 -13.05 -2.77
CA PHE A 134 -10.46 -13.08 -2.68
C PHE A 134 -9.83 -12.30 -3.83
N ASP A 135 -8.59 -11.88 -3.66
CA ASP A 135 -7.82 -11.21 -4.72
C ASP A 135 -6.87 -12.21 -5.36
N ALA A 136 -6.90 -12.29 -6.70
CA ALA A 136 -5.84 -12.95 -7.46
C ALA A 136 -4.81 -11.90 -7.89
N THR A 137 -3.56 -12.15 -7.53
CA THR A 137 -2.41 -11.29 -7.76
C THR A 137 -1.30 -12.06 -8.46
N TRP A 138 -0.76 -11.49 -9.53
CA TRP A 138 0.44 -12.00 -10.20
C TRP A 138 1.50 -10.91 -10.28
N THR A 139 2.74 -11.23 -9.92
CA THR A 139 3.91 -10.39 -10.19
C THR A 139 4.65 -10.96 -11.39
N LEU A 140 4.56 -10.27 -12.52
CA LEU A 140 5.20 -10.65 -13.77
C LEU A 140 6.51 -9.91 -13.93
N VAL A 141 7.47 -10.52 -14.61
CA VAL A 141 8.68 -9.85 -15.11
C VAL A 141 8.63 -9.89 -16.63
N ASN A 142 8.79 -8.74 -17.27
CA ASN A 142 8.92 -8.65 -18.73
C ASN A 142 10.33 -9.14 -19.12
N THR A 143 10.43 -10.33 -19.70
CA THR A 143 11.70 -10.91 -20.17
C THR A 143 11.88 -10.77 -21.68
N GLY A 144 10.94 -10.09 -22.35
CA GLY A 144 11.01 -9.78 -23.77
C GLY A 144 11.83 -8.55 -24.10
N SER A 145 11.76 -8.15 -25.37
CA SER A 145 12.37 -6.92 -25.91
C SER A 145 11.38 -5.77 -26.09
N VAL A 146 10.08 -6.03 -25.94
CA VAL A 146 9.01 -5.05 -26.16
C VAL A 146 8.52 -4.50 -24.84
N THR A 147 8.40 -3.18 -24.72
CA THR A 147 7.77 -2.53 -23.57
C THR A 147 6.27 -2.77 -23.56
N TRP A 148 5.74 -3.20 -22.42
CA TRP A 148 4.30 -3.26 -22.20
C TRP A 148 3.81 -1.87 -21.78
N ALA A 149 3.28 -1.10 -22.74
CA ALA A 149 2.85 0.27 -22.50
C ALA A 149 1.44 0.33 -21.90
N MET A 150 1.30 1.03 -20.78
CA MET A 150 -0.02 1.32 -20.18
C MET A 150 -0.91 2.03 -21.21
N GLY A 151 -2.16 1.56 -21.34
CA GLY A 151 -3.16 2.08 -22.29
C GLY A 151 -3.08 1.51 -23.70
N ASN A 152 -2.08 0.68 -24.02
CA ASN A 152 -2.02 -0.09 -25.26
C ASN A 152 -2.06 -1.61 -25.02
N VAL A 153 -1.66 -2.02 -23.82
CA VAL A 153 -1.57 -3.42 -23.43
C VAL A 153 -2.67 -3.72 -22.41
N ASP A 154 -3.42 -4.78 -22.70
CA ASP A 154 -4.53 -5.24 -21.87
C ASP A 154 -4.14 -6.48 -21.07
N PHE A 155 -4.76 -6.61 -19.91
CA PHE A 155 -4.85 -7.81 -19.11
C PHE A 155 -6.24 -8.44 -19.34
N MET A 156 -6.28 -9.57 -20.05
CA MET A 156 -7.51 -10.15 -20.59
C MET A 156 -7.74 -11.59 -20.13
N TYR A 157 -9.00 -11.89 -19.82
CA TYR A 157 -9.50 -13.23 -19.54
C TYR A 157 -9.44 -14.10 -20.80
N MET A 158 -8.81 -15.27 -20.67
CA MET A 158 -8.61 -16.21 -21.79
C MET A 158 -9.51 -17.43 -21.72
N GLY A 159 -9.99 -17.81 -20.54
CA GLY A 159 -10.83 -18.99 -20.37
C GLY A 159 -10.76 -19.62 -18.98
N GLY A 160 -11.57 -20.66 -18.79
CA GLY A 160 -11.74 -21.35 -17.50
C GLY A 160 -13.09 -21.06 -16.85
N THR A 161 -13.13 -21.13 -15.53
CA THR A 161 -14.29 -20.71 -14.73
C THR A 161 -14.14 -19.23 -14.42
N LYS A 162 -15.10 -18.41 -14.85
CA LYS A 162 -15.13 -16.98 -14.55
C LYS A 162 -15.41 -16.77 -13.06
N MET A 163 -14.36 -16.46 -12.29
CA MET A 163 -14.40 -16.12 -10.87
C MET A 163 -14.19 -14.61 -10.65
N HIS A 164 -13.61 -13.89 -11.61
CA HIS A 164 -13.47 -12.43 -11.52
C HIS A 164 -14.81 -11.68 -11.44
N LEU A 165 -14.81 -10.60 -10.65
CA LEU A 165 -15.96 -9.71 -10.49
C LEU A 165 -15.98 -8.54 -11.50
N ASN A 166 -14.82 -8.23 -12.07
CA ASN A 166 -14.62 -7.09 -12.95
C ASN A 166 -14.93 -7.44 -14.43
N LYS A 167 -14.41 -6.65 -15.37
CA LYS A 167 -14.53 -6.92 -16.81
C LYS A 167 -13.54 -7.99 -17.26
N ASP A 168 -13.86 -8.66 -18.37
CA ASP A 168 -12.98 -9.63 -19.04
C ASP A 168 -11.70 -9.00 -19.61
N VAL A 169 -11.66 -7.67 -19.72
CA VAL A 169 -10.51 -6.91 -20.24
C VAL A 169 -10.28 -5.70 -19.32
N LEU A 170 -9.04 -5.54 -18.87
CA LEU A 170 -8.59 -4.48 -17.98
C LEU A 170 -7.29 -3.88 -18.54
N ASP A 171 -7.09 -2.57 -18.39
CA ASP A 171 -5.79 -1.97 -18.66
C ASP A 171 -4.75 -2.44 -17.64
N ILE A 172 -3.50 -2.62 -18.05
CA ILE A 172 -2.40 -2.81 -17.10
C ILE A 172 -2.23 -1.56 -16.22
N PRO A 173 -1.90 -1.70 -14.91
CA PRO A 173 -1.85 -0.57 -13.99
C PRO A 173 -0.62 0.34 -14.18
N ALA A 174 0.41 -0.15 -14.88
CA ALA A 174 1.64 0.59 -15.13
C ALA A 174 2.39 0.03 -16.36
N THR A 175 3.21 0.88 -16.98
CA THR A 175 4.12 0.48 -18.06
C THR A 175 5.26 -0.41 -17.53
N ALA A 176 5.54 -1.52 -18.20
CA ALA A 176 6.64 -2.43 -17.87
C ALA A 176 7.63 -2.58 -19.04
N ASN A 177 8.81 -1.95 -18.89
CA ASN A 177 9.93 -2.10 -19.82
C ASN A 177 10.58 -3.50 -19.71
N PRO A 178 11.38 -3.93 -20.71
CA PRO A 178 12.22 -5.12 -20.58
C PRO A 178 13.01 -5.15 -19.26
N GLY A 179 12.94 -6.27 -18.55
CA GLY A 179 13.54 -6.50 -17.24
C GLY A 179 12.76 -5.92 -16.04
N GLN A 180 11.69 -5.15 -16.26
CA GLN A 180 10.86 -4.59 -15.18
C GLN A 180 9.75 -5.56 -14.76
N SER A 181 9.29 -5.36 -13.52
CA SER A 181 8.16 -6.11 -12.95
C SER A 181 6.84 -5.36 -13.08
N LEU A 182 5.75 -6.10 -13.25
CA LEU A 182 4.37 -5.61 -13.26
C LEU A 182 3.54 -6.44 -12.28
N VAL A 183 2.81 -5.77 -11.38
CA VAL A 183 1.86 -6.43 -10.48
C VAL A 183 0.46 -6.25 -11.03
N LEU A 184 -0.25 -7.36 -11.20
CA LEU A 184 -1.65 -7.39 -11.60
C LEU A 184 -2.48 -7.89 -10.44
N VAL A 185 -3.62 -7.27 -10.20
CA VAL A 185 -4.57 -7.65 -9.15
C VAL A 185 -5.96 -7.68 -9.75
N ILE A 186 -6.75 -8.69 -9.39
CA ILE A 186 -8.15 -8.79 -9.77
C ILE A 186 -9.00 -9.36 -8.63
N ASP A 187 -10.11 -8.69 -8.36
CA ASP A 187 -11.10 -9.13 -7.38
C ASP A 187 -11.85 -10.35 -7.94
N MET A 188 -11.90 -11.42 -7.15
CA MET A 188 -12.55 -12.67 -7.50
C MET A 188 -13.54 -13.12 -6.43
N GLN A 189 -14.47 -13.97 -6.84
CA GLN A 189 -15.40 -14.68 -5.97
C GLN A 189 -15.35 -16.18 -6.29
N ALA A 190 -15.10 -16.99 -5.26
CA ALA A 190 -15.12 -18.43 -5.36
C ALA A 190 -16.53 -18.94 -5.74
N PRO A 191 -16.64 -19.95 -6.63
CA PRO A 191 -17.94 -20.53 -6.96
C PRO A 191 -18.72 -21.04 -5.74
N ALA A 192 -20.05 -21.12 -5.87
CA ALA A 192 -20.94 -21.57 -4.79
C ALA A 192 -20.95 -23.09 -4.60
N THR A 193 -20.35 -23.84 -5.52
CA THR A 193 -20.30 -25.31 -5.49
C THR A 193 -18.89 -25.78 -5.16
N LYS A 194 -18.81 -26.87 -4.40
CA LYS A 194 -17.55 -27.54 -4.09
C LYS A 194 -16.91 -28.07 -5.38
N GLY A 195 -15.62 -27.83 -5.54
CA GLY A 195 -14.86 -28.28 -6.71
C GLY A 195 -13.52 -27.57 -6.85
N THR A 196 -12.74 -28.00 -7.84
CA THR A 196 -11.51 -27.32 -8.25
C THR A 196 -11.81 -26.46 -9.46
N TYR A 197 -11.46 -25.18 -9.39
CA TYR A 197 -11.74 -24.20 -10.44
C TYR A 197 -10.45 -23.51 -10.85
N SER A 198 -10.29 -23.32 -12.16
CA SER A 198 -9.14 -22.61 -12.72
C SER A 198 -9.61 -21.51 -13.66
N GLU A 199 -8.89 -20.40 -13.64
CA GLU A 199 -9.12 -19.25 -14.49
C GLU A 199 -7.80 -18.81 -15.12
N THR A 200 -7.80 -18.55 -16.43
CA THR A 200 -6.62 -18.19 -17.22
C THR A 200 -6.76 -16.78 -17.76
N TRP A 201 -5.67 -16.03 -17.65
CA TRP A 201 -5.54 -14.66 -18.12
C TRP A 201 -4.30 -14.49 -18.99
N SER A 202 -4.25 -13.42 -19.76
CA SER A 202 -3.06 -13.02 -20.52
C SER A 202 -2.84 -11.52 -20.58
N ILE A 203 -1.58 -11.12 -20.68
CA ILE A 203 -1.17 -9.81 -21.18
C ILE A 203 -1.19 -9.85 -22.71
N ILE A 204 -1.95 -8.94 -23.33
CA ILE A 204 -2.14 -8.88 -24.79
C ILE A 204 -1.97 -7.47 -25.34
N GLU A 205 -1.59 -7.38 -26.61
CA GLU A 205 -1.61 -6.13 -27.39
C GLU A 205 -2.07 -6.46 -28.81
N GLY A 206 -3.31 -6.10 -29.14
CA GLY A 206 -3.95 -6.52 -30.39
C GLY A 206 -4.04 -8.04 -30.49
N ASN A 207 -3.33 -8.64 -31.46
CA ASN A 207 -3.27 -10.10 -31.65
C ASN A 207 -2.07 -10.78 -30.97
N SER A 208 -1.19 -10.00 -30.33
CA SER A 208 -0.01 -10.53 -29.65
C SER A 208 -0.33 -10.90 -28.22
N THR A 209 0.08 -12.09 -27.79
CA THR A 209 0.02 -12.52 -26.38
C THR A 209 1.43 -12.52 -25.81
N TYR A 210 1.69 -11.69 -24.80
CA TYR A 210 3.00 -11.55 -24.18
C TYR A 210 3.21 -12.48 -22.99
N CYS A 211 2.17 -12.69 -22.20
CA CYS A 211 2.28 -13.49 -20.98
C CYS A 211 0.95 -14.15 -20.67
N THR A 212 0.95 -15.43 -20.33
CA THR A 212 -0.25 -16.14 -19.88
C THR A 212 -0.05 -16.65 -18.46
N MET A 213 -1.04 -16.44 -17.62
CA MET A 213 -1.06 -16.85 -16.22
C MET A 213 -2.39 -17.51 -15.89
N SER A 214 -2.41 -18.34 -14.85
CA SER A 214 -3.63 -18.92 -14.35
C SER A 214 -3.65 -18.93 -12.83
N VAL A 215 -4.85 -19.01 -12.27
CA VAL A 215 -5.07 -19.26 -10.85
C VAL A 215 -5.99 -20.46 -10.74
N THR A 216 -5.64 -21.40 -9.87
CA THR A 216 -6.47 -22.56 -9.53
C THR A 216 -6.81 -22.52 -8.05
N ILE A 217 -8.07 -22.72 -7.69
CA ILE A 217 -8.55 -22.78 -6.31
C ILE A 217 -9.38 -24.04 -6.06
N ASP A 218 -9.48 -24.43 -4.79
CA ASP A 218 -10.39 -25.46 -4.32
C ASP A 218 -11.48 -24.85 -3.45
N VAL A 219 -12.75 -25.09 -3.80
CA VAL A 219 -13.90 -24.71 -2.99
C VAL A 219 -14.31 -25.85 -2.09
N LYS A 220 -14.52 -25.58 -0.80
CA LYS A 220 -14.92 -26.56 0.22
C LYS A 220 -16.39 -26.50 0.60
#